data_AF-A0A7V1AFF3-F1
#
_entry.id   AF-A0A7V1AFF3-F1
#
_cell.length_a   1.000
_cell.length_b   1.000
_cell.length_c   1.000
_cell.angle_alpha   90.00
_cell.angle_beta   90.00
_cell.angle_gamma   90.00
#
_symmetry.space_group_name_H-M   'P 1'
#
loop_
_entity.id
_entity.type
_entity.pdbx_description
1 polymer ?
#
loop_
_entity_poly.entity_id
_entity_poly.type
_entity_poly.pdbx_seq_one_letter_code
_entity_poly.pdbx_strand_id
1 'polypeptide(L)' 'MKQRNINPQFVICIKNDDYPASLELRKIYQVIPDIQAAEHQRFRIVDESVEDYLYRADYFIPIDLPIQIRKKNETKYNG' A
#
# COMPACT_ATOMS: atom_id res chain seq x y z
N MET A 1 -22.26 -4.11 11.20
CA MET A 1 -21.43 -2.90 11.01
C MET A 1 -20.67 -3.09 9.70
N LYS A 2 -21.09 -2.46 8.59
CA LYS A 2 -20.36 -2.61 7.31
C LYS A 2 -19.15 -1.68 7.34
N GLN A 3 -18.00 -2.28 7.06
CA GLN A 3 -16.67 -1.70 7.05
C GLN A 3 -16.69 -0.36 6.34
N ARG A 4 -16.17 0.69 7.00
CA ARG A 4 -15.86 1.93 6.31
C ARG A 4 -14.87 1.58 5.19
N ASN A 5 -15.17 1.95 3.95
CA ASN A 5 -14.24 1.90 2.82
C ASN A 5 -13.09 2.89 3.05
N ILE A 6 -12.30 2.65 4.09
CA ILE A 6 -11.07 3.37 4.35
C ILE A 6 -10.01 2.54 3.67
N ASN A 7 -9.66 2.92 2.44
CA ASN A 7 -8.44 2.41 1.82
C ASN A 7 -7.32 2.64 2.83
N PRO A 8 -6.65 1.58 3.30
CA PRO A 8 -5.67 1.71 4.35
C PRO A 8 -4.53 2.60 3.86
N GLN A 9 -3.97 3.43 4.74
CA GLN A 9 -2.81 4.26 4.37
C GLN A 9 -1.52 3.43 4.31
N PHE A 10 -1.44 2.37 5.12
CA PHE A 10 -0.28 1.50 5.23
C PHE A 10 -0.70 0.05 5.27
N VAL A 11 0.15 -0.81 4.71
CA VAL A 11 -0.06 -2.25 4.68
C VAL A 11 1.26 -2.98 4.94
N ILE A 12 1.21 -4.17 5.55
CA ILE A 12 2.35 -5.07 5.69
C ILE A 12 2.27 -6.20 4.66
N CYS A 13 3.37 -6.46 3.95
CA CYS A 13 3.46 -7.57 3.00
C CYS A 13 3.55 -8.91 3.73
N ILE A 14 2.66 -9.85 3.38
CA ILE A 14 2.60 -11.20 3.96
C ILE A 14 2.86 -12.30 2.92
N LYS A 15 2.84 -11.96 1.63
CA LYS A 15 3.14 -12.87 0.52
C LYS A 15 3.93 -12.12 -0.55
N ASN A 16 4.87 -12.80 -1.18
CA ASN A 16 5.62 -12.26 -2.32
C ASN A 16 5.90 -13.32 -3.38
N ASP A 17 5.18 -14.44 -3.37
CA ASP A 17 5.49 -15.63 -4.19
C ASP A 17 5.56 -15.29 -5.70
N ASP A 18 4.64 -14.45 -6.19
CA ASP A 18 4.62 -14.00 -7.59
C ASP A 18 5.63 -12.86 -7.88
N TYR A 19 6.14 -12.18 -6.85
CA TYR A 19 6.96 -10.95 -6.98
C TYR A 19 8.12 -10.87 -5.97
N PRO A 20 9.00 -11.87 -5.86
CA PRO A 20 10.04 -11.91 -4.82
C PRO A 20 11.11 -10.82 -4.97
N ALA A 21 11.29 -10.27 -6.17
CA ALA A 21 12.22 -9.18 -6.44
C ALA A 21 11.64 -7.78 -6.15
N SER A 22 10.31 -7.65 -6.09
CA SER A 22 9.61 -6.37 -5.93
C SER A 22 8.95 -6.22 -4.56
N LEU A 23 8.58 -7.34 -3.93
CA LEU A 23 7.94 -7.37 -2.62
C LEU A 23 8.82 -8.05 -1.58
N GLU A 24 9.04 -7.35 -0.48
CA GLU A 24 9.76 -7.84 0.69
C GLU A 24 8.76 -8.25 1.79
N LEU A 25 8.86 -9.48 2.25
CA LEU A 25 8.00 -9.99 3.33
C LEU A 25 8.21 -9.18 4.61
N ARG A 26 7.10 -8.88 5.30
CA ARG A 26 7.02 -8.11 6.56
C ARG A 26 7.42 -6.64 6.44
N LYS A 27 7.74 -6.16 5.24
CA LYS A 27 7.92 -4.74 4.97
C LYS A 27 6.59 -4.00 5.00
N ILE A 28 6.64 -2.78 5.53
CA ILE A 28 5.50 -1.86 5.54
C ILE A 28 5.57 -1.00 4.27
N TYR A 29 4.49 -1.01 3.52
CA TYR A 29 4.31 -0.20 2.32
C TYR A 29 3.24 0.86 2.54
N GLN A 30 3.40 2.01 1.89
CA GLN A 30 2.37 3.03 1.83
C GLN A 30 1.47 2.78 0.64
N VAL A 31 0.16 2.89 0.85
CA VAL A 31 -0.85 2.77 -0.20
C VAL A 31 -1.21 4.16 -0.73
N ILE A 32 -1.22 4.30 -2.04
CA ILE A 32 -1.81 5.44 -2.74
C ILE A 32 -3.29 5.12 -2.96
N PRO A 33 -4.21 6.02 -2.56
CA PRO A 33 -5.63 5.85 -2.85
C PRO A 33 -5.87 5.72 -4.36
N ASP A 34 -6.43 4.59 -4.78
CA ASP A 34 -6.82 4.33 -6.16
C ASP A 34 -8.12 3.51 -6.15
N ILE A 35 -9.20 4.14 -6.61
CA ILE A 35 -10.54 3.53 -6.65
C ILE A 35 -10.59 2.39 -7.67
N GLN A 36 -9.96 2.56 -8.83
CA GLN A 36 -9.96 1.54 -9.89
C GLN A 36 -9.19 0.31 -9.44
N ALA A 37 -8.03 0.51 -8.80
CA ALA A 37 -7.28 -0.60 -8.20
C ALA A 37 -8.11 -1.36 -7.16
N ALA A 38 -8.81 -0.62 -6.28
CA ALA A 38 -9.63 -1.20 -5.23
C ALA A 38 -10.80 -2.03 -5.79
N GLU A 39 -11.46 -1.57 -6.86
CA GLU A 39 -12.50 -2.34 -7.58
C GLU A 39 -11.97 -3.68 -8.12
N HIS A 40 -10.68 -3.73 -8.46
CA HIS A 40 -9.98 -4.93 -8.91
C HIS A 40 -9.25 -5.71 -7.79
N GLN A 41 -9.55 -5.42 -6.52
CA GLN A 41 -8.90 -6.05 -5.36
C GLN A 41 -7.37 -5.92 -5.38
N ARG A 42 -6.89 -4.73 -5.74
CA ARG A 42 -5.47 -4.37 -5.77
C ARG A 42 -5.18 -3.16 -4.91
N PHE A 43 -3.94 -3.09 -4.41
CA PHE A 43 -3.38 -1.88 -3.82
C PHE A 43 -2.35 -1.27 -4.75
N ARG A 44 -2.44 0.05 -4.94
CA ARG A 44 -1.34 0.85 -5.49
C ARG A 44 -0.41 1.20 -4.34
N ILE A 45 0.81 0.68 -4.35
CA ILE A 45 1.82 0.94 -3.31
C ILE A 45 3.07 1.56 -3.91
N VAL A 46 3.80 2.31 -3.08
CA VAL A 46 5.10 2.90 -3.43
C VAL A 46 6.20 2.03 -2.82
N ASP A 47 7.20 1.67 -3.63
CA ASP A 47 8.40 0.96 -3.15
C ASP A 47 9.56 1.94 -2.87
N GLU A 48 10.80 1.42 -2.78
CA GLU A 48 11.99 2.24 -2.52
C GLU A 48 12.41 3.13 -3.70
N SER A 49 12.00 2.77 -4.91
CA SER A 49 12.26 3.53 -6.13
C SER A 49 11.36 4.75 -6.29
N VAL A 50 10.37 4.91 -5.39
CA VAL A 50 9.32 5.95 -5.44
C VAL A 50 8.34 5.73 -6.60
N GLU A 51 8.46 4.64 -7.32
CA GLU A 51 7.49 4.23 -8.33
C GLU A 51 6.28 3.55 -7.69
N ASP A 52 5.11 3.74 -8.29
CA ASP A 52 3.88 3.11 -7.85
C ASP A 52 3.58 1.84 -8.65
N TYR A 53 3.19 0.79 -7.93
CA TYR A 53 2.89 -0.51 -8.51
C TYR A 53 1.57 -1.07 -7.96
N LEU A 54 0.87 -1.85 -8.79
CA LEU A 54 -0.42 -2.47 -8.47
C LEU A 54 -0.27 -3.95 -8.14
N TYR A 55 -0.41 -4.30 -6.87
CA TYR A 55 -0.38 -5.69 -6.40
C TYR A 55 -1.72 -6.13 -5.85
N ARG A 56 -1.94 -7.45 -5.82
CA ARG A 56 -3.18 -8.01 -5.25
C ARG A 56 -3.29 -7.68 -3.77
N ALA A 57 -4.48 -7.30 -3.33
CA ALA A 57 -4.73 -6.90 -1.95
C ALA A 57 -4.50 -8.04 -0.94
N ASP A 58 -4.68 -9.31 -1.36
CA ASP A 58 -4.49 -10.50 -0.52
C ASP A 58 -3.02 -10.83 -0.22
N TYR A 59 -2.08 -10.05 -0.77
CA TYR A 59 -0.66 -10.10 -0.43
C TYR A 59 -0.34 -9.28 0.82
N PHE A 60 -1.30 -8.49 1.31
CA PHE A 60 -1.05 -7.52 2.36
C PHE A 60 -2.10 -7.55 3.47
N ILE A 61 -1.69 -7.10 4.65
CA ILE A 61 -2.58 -6.83 5.78
C ILE A 61 -2.58 -5.32 6.06
N PRO A 62 -3.77 -4.66 6.12
CA PRO A 62 -3.91 -3.29 6.57
C PRO A 62 -3.37 -3.06 7.98
N ILE A 63 -2.64 -1.96 8.19
CA ILE A 63 -2.17 -1.56 9.53
C ILE A 63 -2.39 -0.07 9.78
N ASP A 64 -2.68 0.26 11.04
CA ASP A 64 -2.69 1.64 11.51
C ASP A 64 -1.37 1.96 12.21
N LEU A 65 -0.63 2.92 11.66
CA LEU A 65 0.60 3.39 12.26
C LEU A 65 0.32 4.54 13.26
N PRO A 66 1.01 4.59 14.40
CA PRO A 66 1.03 5.77 15.26
C PRO A 66 1.47 7.02 14.50
N ILE A 67 0.92 8.18 14.86
CA ILE A 67 1.19 9.44 14.14
C ILE A 67 2.69 9.81 14.12
N GLN A 68 3.45 9.41 15.14
CA GLN A 68 4.88 9.68 15.28
C GLN A 68 5.73 9.06 14.16
N ILE A 69 5.27 7.96 13.57
CA ILE A 69 6.01 7.23 12.53
C ILE A 69 5.39 7.40 11.14
N ARG A 70 4.29 8.15 11.02
CA ARG A 70 3.75 8.55 9.72
C ARG A 70 4.66 9.63 9.14
N LYS A 71 5.47 9.27 8.13
CA LYS A 71 6.16 10.29 7.33
C LYS A 71 5.10 11.17 6.66
N LYS A 72 5.19 12.49 6.85
CA LYS A 72 4.52 13.46 5.97
C LYS A 72 5.27 13.39 4.64
N ASN A 73 4.68 12.74 3.65
CA ASN A 73 5.17 12.91 2.28
C ASN A 73 4.80 14.32 1.86
N GLU A 74 5.79 15.18 1.66
CA GLU A 74 5.61 16.42 0.90
C GLU A 74 5.23 15.99 -0.52
N THR A 75 3.95 16.14 -0.85
CA THR A 75 3.43 15.90 -2.20
C THR A 75 4.19 16.76 -3.19
N LYS A 76 5.16 16.16 -3.89
CA LYS A 76 5.66 16.64 -5.19
C LYS A 76 4.98 15.87 -6.32
N TYR A 77 3.65 15.88 -6.34
CA TYR A 77 2.90 15.61 -7.57
C TYR A 77 2.71 16.96 -8.26
N ASN A 78 3.71 17.38 -9.04
CA ASN A 78 3.50 18.39 -10.07
C ASN A 78 2.77 17.69 -11.22
N GLY A 79 1.67 18.31 -11.67
CA GLY A 79 0.74 17.73 -12.65
C GLY A 79 1.25 17.63 -14.07
#